data_AF-A0A658NJP6-F1
#
_entry.id   AF-A0A658NJP6-F1
#
_cell.length_a   1.000
_cell.length_b   1.000
_cell.length_c   1.000
_cell.angle_alpha   90.00
_cell.angle_beta   90.00
_cell.angle_gamma   90.00
#
_symmetry.space_group_name_H-M   'P 1'
#
loop_
_entity.id
_entity.type
_entity.pdbx_description
1 polymer ?
#
loop_
_entity_poly.entity_id
_entity_poly.type
_entity_poly.pdbx_seq_one_letter_code
_entity_poly.pdbx_strand_id
1 'polypeptide(L)'
;ALFTSQSGVSKHIKDLEDELGIELFVRKGKRLLGLTPPGEELVVMVERMLLDAANIKHLAEQYRGRDQGQLTVVTTHTQARY
;
A
#
# COMPACT_ATOMS: atom_id res chain seq x y z
N ALA A 1 -10.90 3.74 -4.64
CA ALA A 1 -10.69 5.08 -5.24
C ALA A 1 -10.09 5.98 -4.18
N LEU A 2 -8.96 6.65 -4.47
CA LEU A 2 -8.36 7.61 -3.55
C LEU A 2 -9.35 8.80 -3.37
N PHE A 3 -9.66 9.17 -2.13
CA PHE A 3 -10.57 10.28 -1.77
C PHE A 3 -9.96 11.66 -2.07
N THR A 4 -9.56 11.91 -3.31
CA THR A 4 -8.96 13.18 -3.71
C THR A 4 -9.45 13.60 -5.09
N SER A 5 -9.57 14.91 -5.30
CA SER A 5 -9.86 15.46 -6.61
C SER A 5 -8.71 15.16 -7.57
N GLN A 6 -9.01 14.99 -8.86
CA GLN A 6 -7.99 14.80 -9.90
C GLN A 6 -6.92 15.91 -9.90
N SER A 7 -7.27 17.12 -9.46
CA SER A 7 -6.32 18.23 -9.29
C SER A 7 -5.32 18.02 -8.14
N GLY A 8 -5.72 17.30 -7.08
CA GLY A 8 -4.83 16.95 -5.98
C GLY A 8 -3.77 15.93 -6.38
N VAL A 9 -4.16 14.90 -7.13
CA VAL A 9 -3.22 13.86 -7.60
C VAL A 9 -2.19 14.43 -8.57
N SER A 10 -2.62 15.22 -9.56
CA SER A 10 -1.71 15.84 -10.52
C SER A 10 -0.72 16.79 -9.84
N LYS A 11 -1.15 17.49 -8.78
CA LYS A 11 -0.26 18.34 -7.98
C LYS A 11 0.77 17.51 -7.23
N HIS A 12 0.36 16.47 -6.51
CA HIS A 12 1.30 15.62 -5.77
C HIS A 12 2.34 14.94 -6.68
N ILE A 13 1.94 14.52 -7.88
CA ILE A 13 2.89 13.97 -8.87
C ILE A 13 3.93 15.02 -9.24
N LYS A 14 3.49 16.25 -9.49
CA LYS A 14 4.41 17.33 -9.86
C LYS A 14 5.34 17.72 -8.71
N ASP A 15 4.80 17.84 -7.49
CA ASP A 15 5.60 18.13 -6.30
C ASP A 15 6.69 17.04 -6.09
N LEU A 16 6.36 15.76 -6.35
CA LEU A 16 7.32 14.66 -6.31
C LEU A 16 8.38 14.75 -7.40
N GLU A 17 7.99 15.04 -8.65
CA GLU A 17 8.95 15.24 -9.75
C GLU A 17 9.91 16.40 -9.46
N ASP A 18 9.40 17.50 -8.89
CA ASP A 18 10.17 18.68 -8.50
C ASP A 18 11.15 18.34 -7.36
N GLU A 19 10.73 17.53 -6.37
CA GLU A 19 11.60 17.05 -5.27
C GLU A 19 12.70 16.11 -5.77
N LEU A 20 12.37 15.20 -6.69
CA LEU A 20 13.32 14.25 -7.27
C LEU A 20 14.21 14.87 -8.36
N GLY A 21 13.84 16.03 -8.89
CA GLY A 21 14.55 16.71 -9.98
C GLY A 21 14.46 15.97 -11.32
N ILE A 22 13.48 15.08 -11.49
CA ILE A 22 13.28 14.27 -12.70
C ILE A 22 11.81 14.21 -13.08
N GLU A 23 11.52 14.17 -14.39
CA GLU A 23 10.17 13.95 -14.88
C GLU A 23 9.86 12.44 -14.90
N LEU A 24 8.70 12.05 -14.34
CA LEU A 24 8.25 10.66 -14.27
C LEU A 24 7.22 10.34 -15.35
N PHE A 25 6.54 11.36 -15.89
CA PHE A 25 5.52 11.19 -16.91
C PHE A 25 5.77 12.01 -18.18
N VAL A 26 5.56 11.39 -19.34
CA VAL A 26 5.52 12.07 -20.63
C VAL A 26 4.21 12.86 -20.75
N ARG A 27 4.30 14.17 -21.04
CA ARG A 27 3.15 15.07 -21.10
C ARG A 27 2.93 15.68 -22.50
N LYS A 28 1.66 15.84 -22.88
CA LYS A 28 1.24 16.68 -24.02
C LYS A 28 0.08 17.58 -23.60
N GLY A 29 0.40 18.82 -23.25
CA GLY A 29 -0.54 19.74 -22.63
C GLY A 29 -1.01 19.21 -21.28
N LYS A 30 -2.34 19.09 -21.09
CA LYS A 30 -2.95 18.56 -19.85
C LYS A 30 -3.01 17.02 -19.79
N ARG A 31 -2.52 16.31 -20.81
CA ARG A 31 -2.63 14.84 -20.93
C ARG A 31 -1.31 14.17 -20.56
N LEU A 32 -1.38 13.14 -19.72
CA LEU A 32 -0.32 12.17 -19.50
C LEU A 32 -0.37 11.15 -20.63
N LEU A 33 0.77 10.91 -21.29
CA LEU A 33 0.89 9.97 -22.41
C LEU A 33 1.49 8.64 -21.98
N GLY A 34 2.27 8.62 -20.90
CA GLY A 34 2.95 7.43 -20.40
C GLY A 34 4.00 7.81 -19.35
N LEU A 35 4.81 6.81 -18.97
CA LEU A 35 5.97 7.01 -18.10
C LEU A 35 7.18 7.43 -18.93
N THR A 36 8.10 8.15 -18.30
CA THR A 36 9.47 8.34 -18.81
C THR A 36 10.32 7.11 -18.44
N PRO A 37 11.52 6.92 -19.03
CA PRO A 37 12.43 5.86 -18.60
C PRO A 37 12.70 5.81 -17.09
N PRO A 38 13.03 6.93 -16.39
CA PRO A 38 13.17 6.90 -14.93
C PRO A 38 11.84 6.66 -14.21
N GLY A 39 10.70 7.05 -14.81
CA GLY A 39 9.37 6.71 -14.30
C GLY A 39 9.10 5.21 -14.29
N GLU A 40 9.49 4.48 -15.34
CA GLU A 40 9.37 3.02 -15.40
C GLU A 40 10.25 2.33 -14.35
N GLU A 41 11.49 2.78 -14.19
CA GLU A 41 12.38 2.25 -13.15
C GLU A 41 11.86 2.52 -11.74
N LEU A 42 11.32 3.73 -11.49
CA LEU A 42 10.77 4.10 -10.19
C LEU A 42 9.56 3.25 -9.80
N VAL A 43 8.67 2.95 -10.75
CA VAL A 43 7.46 2.15 -10.47
C VAL A 43 7.83 0.80 -9.87
N VAL A 44 8.85 0.12 -10.40
CA VAL A 44 9.31 -1.18 -9.87
C VAL A 44 9.73 -1.07 -8.40
N MET A 45 10.37 0.03 -8.01
CA MET A 45 10.78 0.26 -6.63
C MET A 45 9.59 0.58 -5.73
N VAL A 46 8.68 1.43 -6.19
CA VAL A 46 7.46 1.81 -5.45
C VAL A 46 6.56 0.60 -5.21
N GLU A 47 6.39 -0.28 -6.19
CA GLU A 47 5.60 -1.51 -6.04
C GLU A 47 6.14 -2.41 -4.93
N ARG A 48 7.47 -2.57 -4.86
CA ARG A 48 8.12 -3.33 -3.77
C ARG A 48 7.93 -2.66 -2.42
N MET A 49 8.11 -1.34 -2.34
CA MET A 49 7.90 -0.59 -1.09
C MET A 49 6.46 -0.70 -0.58
N LEU A 50 5.47 -0.66 -1.47
CA LEU A 50 4.06 -0.82 -1.10
C LEU A 50 3.76 -2.23 -0.63
N LEU A 51 4.37 -3.25 -1.26
CA LEU A 51 4.27 -4.64 -0.81
C LEU A 51 4.87 -4.78 0.61
N ASP A 52 6.04 -4.22 0.85
CA ASP A 52 6.68 -4.25 2.17
C ASP A 52 5.84 -3.53 3.23
N ALA A 53 5.29 -2.36 2.90
CA ALA A 53 4.38 -1.64 3.79
C ALA A 53 3.11 -2.47 4.11
N ALA A 54 2.55 -3.17 3.12
CA ALA A 54 1.42 -4.07 3.33
C ALA A 54 1.80 -5.26 4.23
N ASN A 55 2.97 -5.85 4.00
CA ASN A 55 3.50 -6.93 4.83
C ASN A 55 3.71 -6.49 6.28
N ILE A 56 4.27 -5.29 6.51
CA ILE A 56 4.45 -4.71 7.85
C ILE A 56 3.10 -4.53 8.53
N LYS A 57 2.09 -4.01 7.82
CA LYS A 57 0.75 -3.86 8.36
C LYS A 57 0.14 -5.21 8.74
N HIS A 58 0.26 -6.22 7.87
CA HIS A 58 -0.24 -7.55 8.15
C HIS A 58 0.46 -8.19 9.36
N LEU A 59 1.79 -8.06 9.44
CA LEU A 59 2.57 -8.52 10.59
C LEU A 59 2.06 -7.85 11.88
N ALA A 60 1.90 -6.53 11.87
CA ALA A 60 1.38 -5.80 13.03
C ALA A 60 -0.04 -6.26 13.43
N GLU A 61 -0.92 -6.54 12.46
CA GLU A 61 -2.25 -7.10 12.71
C GLU A 61 -2.18 -8.51 13.32
N GLN A 62 -1.29 -9.38 12.84
CA GLN A 62 -1.06 -10.71 13.41
C GLN A 62 -0.61 -10.62 14.87
N TYR A 63 0.28 -9.68 15.21
CA TYR A 63 0.71 -9.49 16.60
C TYR A 63 -0.39 -8.89 17.48
N ARG A 64 -1.17 -7.92 16.98
CA ARG A 64 -2.33 -7.39 17.71
C ARG A 64 -3.43 -8.44 17.95
N GLY A 65 -3.64 -9.32 16.97
CA GLY A 65 -4.57 -10.45 17.08
C GLY A 65 -4.12 -11.56 18.01
N ARG A 66 -2.83 -11.60 18.41
CA ARG A 66 -2.32 -12.56 19.40
C ARG A 66 -2.66 -12.18 20.86
N ASP A 67 -2.99 -10.92 21.14
CA ASP A 67 -3.44 -10.48 22.47
C ASP A 67 -4.97 -10.62 22.68
N GLN A 68 -5.71 -11.09 21.67
CA GLN A 68 -7.12 -11.48 21.81
C GLN A 68 -7.39 -12.82 21.14
N GLY A 69 -7.20 -13.90 21.90
CA GLY A 69 -7.58 -15.26 21.50
C GLY A 69 -8.86 -15.69 22.20
N GLN A 70 -9.91 -16.02 21.44
CA GLN A 70 -10.98 -16.86 21.95
C GLN A 70 -10.50 -18.32 21.88
N LEU A 71 -10.12 -18.89 23.02
CA LEU A 71 -9.86 -20.32 23.14
C LEU A 71 -11.20 -21.06 23.20
N THR A 72 -11.65 -21.59 22.06
CA THR A 72 -12.82 -22.48 22.03
C THR A 72 -12.34 -23.92 22.05
N VAL A 73 -12.42 -24.55 23.22
CA VAL A 73 -12.21 -25.99 23.39
C VAL A 73 -13.53 -26.69 23.12
N VAL A 74 -13.61 -27.45 22.03
CA VAL A 74 -14.74 -28.36 21.78
C VAL A 74 -14.33 -29.75 22.24
N THR A 75 -15.01 -30.26 23.26
CA THR A 75 -14.79 -31.60 23.79
C THR A 75 -16.12 -32.35 23.87
N THR A 76 -16.09 -33.68 23.78
CA THR A 76 -17.27 -34.52 23.99
C THR A 76 -17.79 -34.36 25.42
N HIS A 77 -19.12 -34.38 25.62
CA HIS A 77 -19.83 -34.07 26.87
C HIS A 77 -19.20 -34.69 28.14
N THR A 78 -18.60 -35.87 28.05
CA THR A 78 -17.97 -36.58 29.19
C THR A 78 -16.71 -35.90 29.73
N GLN A 79 -15.95 -35.19 28.90
CA GLN A 79 -14.67 -34.55 29.27
C GLN A 79 -14.85 -33.10 29.77
N ALA A 80 -16.04 -32.50 29.59
CA ALA A 80 -16.34 -31.14 30.06
C ALA A 80 -16.95 -31.10 31.47
N ARG A 81 -17.34 -32.25 32.03
CA ARG A 81 -18.13 -32.33 33.26
C ARG A 81 -17.34 -32.78 34.50
N TYR A 82 -16.03 -32.92 34.39
CA TYR A 82 -15.11 -33.19 35.50
C TYR A 82 -13.94 -32.22 35.48
#